data_AF-A0A2G0Q6E7-F1
#
_entry.id   AF-A0A2G0Q6E7-F1
#
_cell.length_a   1.000
_cell.length_b   1.000
_cell.length_c   1.000
_cell.angle_alpha   90.00
_cell.angle_beta   90.00
_cell.angle_gamma   90.00
#
_symmetry.space_group_name_H-M   'P 1'
#
loop_
_entity.id
_entity.type
_entity.pdbx_description
1 polymer ?
#
loop_
_entity_poly.entity_id
_entity_poly.type
_entity_poly.pdbx_seq_one_letter_code
_entity_poly.pdbx_strand_id
1 'polypeptide(L)'
;MNSNIRHYLRVTGSILDIMPANDYSDALNTDPSSEDLLENQSVSHSPDLFPSPDVLKSYESILPGYAERVFSFREKEQCFQHERQQKALDGLINRDKRGQWMGFSIAMFILAVATIFAFRGEMLFAGTLITLDLVGLAAVFVIGHKSNIK
;
A
#
# COMPACT_ATOMS: atom_id res chain seq x y z
N MET A 1 35.35 17.74 -35.97
CA MET A 1 33.92 17.36 -35.83
C MET A 1 33.87 15.93 -35.32
N ASN A 2 32.99 15.65 -34.36
CA ASN A 2 32.68 14.34 -33.76
C ASN A 2 33.54 13.85 -32.57
N SER A 3 33.25 14.39 -31.39
CA SER A 3 33.57 13.80 -30.08
C SER A 3 32.29 13.69 -29.24
N ASN A 4 31.22 13.07 -29.76
CA ASN A 4 29.97 13.03 -29.02
C ASN A 4 29.13 11.75 -29.18
N ILE A 5 29.77 10.60 -29.45
CA ILE A 5 29.07 9.30 -29.51
C ILE A 5 29.30 8.48 -28.23
N ARG A 6 30.40 8.72 -27.49
CA ARG A 6 30.70 7.96 -26.27
C ARG A 6 29.84 8.32 -25.04
N HIS A 7 29.11 9.43 -25.09
CA HIS A 7 28.28 9.86 -23.95
C HIS A 7 26.90 9.20 -23.91
N TYR A 8 26.38 8.74 -25.06
CA TYR A 8 25.07 8.08 -25.12
C TYR A 8 25.11 6.63 -24.59
N LEU A 9 26.19 5.90 -24.87
CA LEU A 9 26.33 4.50 -24.45
C LEU A 9 26.55 4.30 -22.94
N ARG A 10 26.92 5.35 -22.19
CA ARG A 10 27.03 5.27 -20.73
C ARG A 10 25.69 5.50 -20.03
N VAL A 11 24.76 6.20 -20.69
CA VAL A 11 23.48 6.62 -20.11
C VAL A 11 22.39 5.56 -20.29
N THR A 12 22.41 4.81 -21.41
CA THR A 12 21.44 3.72 -21.65
C THR A 12 21.59 2.53 -20.70
N GLY A 13 22.76 2.33 -20.09
CA GLY A 13 22.95 1.29 -19.06
C GLY A 13 22.32 1.62 -17.70
N SER A 14 21.90 2.88 -17.47
CA SER A 14 21.39 3.34 -16.17
C SER A 14 19.91 3.73 -16.18
N ILE A 15 19.26 3.78 -17.36
CA ILE A 15 17.83 4.12 -17.50
C ILE A 15 16.93 2.88 -17.38
N LEU A 16 17.49 1.66 -17.43
CA LEU A 16 16.68 0.44 -17.40
C LEU A 16 16.17 0.05 -16.00
N ASP A 17 16.49 0.80 -14.94
CA ASP A 17 16.23 0.33 -13.56
C ASP A 17 15.47 1.28 -12.64
N ILE A 18 15.07 2.49 -13.06
CA ILE A 18 14.24 3.35 -12.19
C ILE A 18 13.27 4.18 -13.03
N MET A 19 12.15 3.60 -13.43
CA MET A 19 10.95 4.40 -13.69
C MET A 19 9.68 3.57 -13.47
N PRO A 20 8.75 3.99 -12.61
CA PRO A 20 7.46 3.32 -12.49
C PRO A 20 6.68 3.48 -13.80
N ALA A 21 6.00 2.41 -14.23
CA ALA A 21 5.28 2.34 -15.51
C ALA A 21 4.08 3.31 -15.65
N ASN A 22 3.88 4.26 -14.72
CA ASN A 22 2.75 5.18 -14.69
C ASN A 22 3.08 6.61 -15.18
N ASP A 23 4.34 6.96 -15.41
CA ASP A 23 4.79 8.34 -15.66
C ASP A 23 4.98 8.67 -17.16
N TYR A 24 4.25 7.97 -18.04
CA TYR A 24 4.28 8.20 -19.49
C TYR A 24 3.07 9.00 -20.00
N SER A 25 2.07 9.29 -19.16
CA SER A 25 0.84 9.98 -19.58
C SER A 25 1.02 11.46 -19.90
N ASP A 26 1.99 12.11 -19.27
CA ASP A 26 2.09 13.58 -19.31
C ASP A 26 2.89 14.09 -20.52
N ALA A 27 3.76 13.25 -21.11
CA ALA A 27 4.57 13.62 -22.26
C ALA A 27 3.84 13.47 -23.61
N LEU A 28 2.66 12.86 -23.65
CA LEU A 28 1.95 12.57 -24.90
C LEU A 28 0.89 13.62 -25.30
N ASN A 29 0.72 14.69 -24.51
CA ASN A 29 -0.26 15.75 -24.79
C ASN A 29 0.41 16.97 -25.44
N THR A 30 0.95 16.81 -26.65
CA THR A 30 1.29 17.96 -27.50
C THR A 30 0.90 17.69 -28.95
N ASP A 31 -0.04 18.53 -29.42
CA ASP A 31 -0.54 18.79 -30.77
C ASP A 31 -1.72 17.92 -31.30
N PRO A 32 -2.89 18.52 -31.61
CA PRO A 32 -4.07 17.81 -32.09
C PRO A 32 -4.19 17.95 -33.62
N SER A 33 -3.86 16.92 -34.39
CA SER A 33 -4.52 16.67 -35.68
C SER A 33 -4.08 15.37 -36.31
N SER A 34 -5.08 14.72 -36.92
CA SER A 34 -5.02 13.66 -37.93
C SER A 34 -5.04 12.19 -37.46
N GLU A 35 -5.92 11.46 -38.17
CA GLU A 35 -5.96 10.00 -38.37
C GLU A 35 -6.68 9.15 -37.31
N ASP A 36 -8.01 9.19 -37.38
CA ASP A 36 -8.87 8.02 -37.65
C ASP A 36 -8.17 6.64 -37.64
N LEU A 37 -7.94 6.06 -36.46
CA LEU A 37 -7.89 4.61 -36.23
C LEU A 37 -8.20 4.31 -34.74
N LEU A 38 -9.40 4.72 -34.29
CA LEU A 38 -9.98 4.19 -33.06
C LEU A 38 -10.59 2.80 -33.30
N GLU A 39 -9.73 1.83 -33.60
CA GLU A 39 -10.03 0.43 -33.35
C GLU A 39 -8.81 -0.28 -32.76
N ASN A 40 -8.23 0.33 -31.72
CA ASN A 40 -7.43 -0.45 -30.80
C ASN A 40 -8.34 -0.81 -29.64
N GLN A 41 -8.94 -2.00 -29.75
CA GLN A 41 -9.61 -2.67 -28.66
C GLN A 41 -8.64 -2.72 -27.48
N SER A 42 -8.75 -1.75 -26.59
CA SER A 42 -8.14 -1.79 -25.27
C SER A 42 -8.85 -2.92 -24.53
N VAL A 43 -8.43 -4.15 -24.81
CA VAL A 43 -8.62 -5.28 -23.92
C VAL A 43 -7.82 -4.90 -22.70
N SER A 44 -8.46 -4.14 -21.81
CA SER A 44 -8.08 -4.04 -20.41
C SER A 44 -7.95 -5.48 -19.95
N HIS A 45 -6.73 -5.99 -19.97
CA HIS A 45 -6.39 -7.25 -19.33
C HIS A 45 -6.36 -6.96 -17.84
N SER A 46 -7.53 -6.65 -17.31
CA SER A 46 -7.83 -6.78 -15.91
C SER A 46 -7.73 -8.29 -15.65
N PRO A 47 -6.81 -8.76 -14.78
CA PRO A 47 -6.76 -10.17 -14.40
C PRO A 47 -8.10 -10.67 -13.81
N ASP A 48 -9.01 -9.74 -13.48
CA ASP A 48 -10.35 -10.02 -12.95
C ASP A 48 -11.41 -10.42 -13.97
N LEU A 49 -11.25 -10.17 -15.27
CA LEU A 49 -12.30 -10.52 -16.22
C LEU A 49 -12.28 -12.02 -16.50
N PHE A 50 -13.06 -12.77 -15.71
CA PHE A 50 -13.30 -14.17 -15.99
C PHE A 50 -13.94 -14.28 -17.38
N PRO A 51 -13.40 -15.09 -18.30
CA PRO A 51 -13.90 -15.18 -19.66
C PRO A 51 -15.39 -15.53 -19.66
N SER A 52 -16.17 -14.89 -20.55
CA SER A 52 -17.58 -15.23 -20.69
C SER A 52 -17.74 -16.70 -21.06
N PRO A 53 -18.84 -17.36 -20.66
CA PRO A 53 -19.03 -18.80 -20.86
C PRO A 53 -18.96 -19.22 -22.34
N ASP A 54 -19.41 -18.36 -23.25
CA ASP A 54 -19.33 -18.61 -24.70
C ASP A 54 -17.89 -18.63 -25.23
N VAL A 55 -17.04 -17.74 -24.70
CA VAL A 55 -15.61 -17.69 -25.01
C VAL A 55 -14.91 -18.92 -24.43
N LEU A 56 -15.25 -19.31 -23.20
CA LEU A 56 -14.67 -20.48 -22.54
C LEU A 56 -15.02 -21.78 -23.28
N LYS A 57 -16.26 -21.90 -23.76
CA LYS A 57 -16.71 -23.02 -24.59
C LYS A 57 -15.98 -23.08 -25.94
N SER A 58 -15.69 -21.92 -26.53
CA SER A 58 -14.89 -21.84 -27.76
C SER A 58 -13.46 -22.33 -27.52
N TYR A 59 -12.83 -21.93 -26.41
CA TYR A 59 -11.50 -22.44 -26.04
C TYR A 59 -11.50 -23.94 -25.72
N GLU A 60 -12.53 -24.45 -25.03
CA GLU A 60 -12.67 -25.88 -24.74
C GLU A 60 -12.81 -26.72 -26.02
N SER A 61 -13.45 -26.17 -27.06
CA SER A 61 -13.56 -26.85 -28.35
C SER A 61 -12.23 -26.94 -29.12
N ILE A 62 -11.30 -26.03 -28.85
CA ILE A 62 -9.95 -26.00 -29.44
C ILE A 62 -8.99 -26.86 -28.60
N LEU A 63 -9.11 -26.80 -27.28
CA LEU A 63 -8.27 -27.52 -26.33
C LEU A 63 -9.16 -28.09 -25.20
N PRO A 64 -9.50 -29.40 -25.25
CA PRO A 64 -10.30 -30.01 -24.19
C PRO A 64 -9.54 -30.03 -22.85
N GLY A 65 -10.23 -29.69 -21.77
CA GLY A 65 -9.69 -29.53 -20.42
C GLY A 65 -9.13 -28.13 -20.12
N TYR A 66 -9.31 -27.16 -21.03
CA TYR A 66 -8.88 -25.79 -20.80
C TYR A 66 -9.71 -25.11 -19.72
N ALA A 67 -11.04 -25.31 -19.73
CA ALA A 67 -11.92 -24.71 -18.73
C ALA A 67 -11.53 -25.12 -17.29
N GLU A 68 -11.32 -26.43 -17.07
CA GLU A 68 -10.86 -27.00 -15.78
C GLU A 68 -9.54 -26.36 -15.30
N ARG A 69 -8.59 -26.15 -16.23
CA ARG A 69 -7.30 -25.52 -15.93
C ARG A 69 -7.44 -24.05 -15.56
N VAL A 70 -8.35 -23.31 -16.22
CA VAL A 70 -8.63 -21.91 -15.89
C VAL A 70 -9.29 -21.80 -14.52
N PHE A 71 -10.28 -22.64 -14.22
CA PHE A 71 -10.93 -22.65 -12.90
C PHE A 71 -9.95 -22.98 -11.78
N SER A 72 -9.14 -24.04 -11.94
CA SER A 72 -8.13 -24.42 -10.94
C SER A 72 -7.02 -23.38 -10.79
N PHE A 73 -6.65 -22.67 -11.85
CA PHE A 73 -5.74 -21.53 -11.78
C PHE A 73 -6.36 -20.38 -10.98
N ARG A 74 -7.64 -20.06 -11.23
CA ARG A 74 -8.36 -18.98 -10.55
C ARG A 74 -8.63 -19.28 -9.08
N GLU A 75 -8.92 -20.53 -8.73
CA GLU A 75 -9.07 -20.96 -7.34
C GLU A 75 -7.76 -20.84 -6.57
N LYS A 76 -6.63 -21.26 -7.17
CA LYS A 76 -5.30 -21.08 -6.58
C LYS A 76 -4.93 -19.61 -6.42
N GLU A 77 -5.22 -18.78 -7.42
CA GLU A 77 -4.99 -17.34 -7.35
C GLU A 77 -5.87 -16.71 -6.24
N GLN A 78 -7.15 -17.07 -6.15
CA GLN A 78 -8.03 -16.59 -5.09
C GLN A 78 -7.56 -17.00 -3.69
N CYS A 79 -7.12 -18.25 -3.52
CA CYS A 79 -6.55 -18.74 -2.26
C CYS A 79 -5.28 -17.97 -1.89
N PHE A 80 -4.38 -17.75 -2.84
CA PHE A 80 -3.16 -16.98 -2.65
C PHE A 80 -3.46 -15.51 -2.29
N GLN A 81 -4.43 -14.88 -2.96
CA GLN A 81 -4.87 -13.52 -2.67
C GLN A 81 -5.48 -13.41 -1.28
N HIS A 82 -6.34 -14.36 -0.88
CA HIS A 82 -6.86 -14.42 0.49
C HIS A 82 -5.75 -14.59 1.52
N GLU A 83 -4.77 -15.44 1.28
CA GLU A 83 -3.63 -15.64 2.18
C GLU A 83 -2.75 -14.38 2.27
N ARG A 84 -2.53 -13.69 1.15
CA ARG A 84 -1.80 -12.41 1.11
C ARG A 84 -2.54 -11.32 1.85
N GLN A 85 -3.86 -11.22 1.67
CA GLN A 85 -4.72 -10.27 2.38
C GLN A 85 -4.72 -10.54 3.88
N GLN A 86 -4.87 -11.80 4.30
CA GLN A 86 -4.78 -12.18 5.72
C GLN A 86 -3.42 -11.81 6.31
N LYS A 87 -2.30 -12.17 5.66
CA LYS A 87 -0.96 -11.82 6.14
C LYS A 87 -0.71 -10.31 6.19
N ALA A 88 -1.26 -9.55 5.23
CA ALA A 88 -1.16 -8.10 5.23
C ALA A 88 -1.96 -7.48 6.39
N LEU A 89 -3.18 -7.98 6.64
CA LEU A 89 -4.03 -7.56 7.75
C LEU A 89 -3.41 -7.93 9.10
N ASP A 90 -2.93 -9.15 9.26
CA ASP A 90 -2.23 -9.61 10.46
C ASP A 90 -0.96 -8.80 10.72
N GLY A 91 -0.23 -8.46 9.66
CA GLY A 91 0.93 -7.58 9.72
C GLY A 91 0.59 -6.18 10.21
N LEU A 92 -0.56 -5.62 9.80
CA LEU A 92 -1.06 -4.32 10.28
C LEU A 92 -1.48 -4.39 11.75
N ILE A 93 -2.33 -5.36 12.09
CA ILE A 93 -2.87 -5.55 13.45
C ILE A 93 -1.73 -5.76 14.45
N ASN A 94 -0.72 -6.55 14.10
CA ASN A 94 0.38 -6.84 15.01
C ASN A 94 1.33 -5.65 15.19
N ARG A 95 1.47 -4.78 14.17
CA ARG A 95 2.21 -3.52 14.29
C ARG A 95 1.48 -2.52 15.18
N ASP A 96 0.17 -2.39 15.02
CA ASP A 96 -0.65 -1.49 15.84
C ASP A 96 -0.66 -1.90 17.32
N LYS A 97 -0.78 -3.20 17.59
CA LYS A 97 -0.72 -3.75 18.96
C LYS A 97 0.62 -3.47 19.64
N ARG A 98 1.74 -3.62 18.93
CA ARG A 98 3.08 -3.34 19.49
C ARG A 98 3.27 -1.85 19.78
N GLY A 99 2.78 -0.97 18.90
CA GLY A 99 2.82 0.47 19.10
C GLY A 99 2.03 0.92 20.33
N GLN A 100 0.80 0.40 20.50
CA GLN A 100 -0.02 0.69 21.68
C GLN A 100 0.64 0.22 22.99
N TRP A 101 1.25 -0.96 22.98
CA TRP A 101 1.90 -1.49 24.19
C TRP A 101 3.15 -0.70 24.58
N MET A 102 3.97 -0.25 23.61
CA MET A 102 5.09 0.65 23.88
C MET A 102 4.62 2.01 24.43
N GLY A 103 3.56 2.58 23.85
CA GLY A 103 2.96 3.82 24.33
C GLY A 103 2.44 3.69 25.77
N PHE A 104 1.73 2.60 26.07
CA PHE A 104 1.26 2.31 27.43
C PHE A 104 2.41 2.21 28.44
N SER A 105 3.49 1.52 28.10
CA SER A 105 4.66 1.41 28.97
C SER A 105 5.31 2.76 29.27
N ILE A 106 5.40 3.65 28.28
CA ILE A 106 5.98 4.99 28.44
C ILE A 106 5.07 5.87 29.31
N ALA A 107 3.76 5.86 29.07
CA ALA A 107 2.80 6.61 29.88
C ALA A 107 2.84 6.16 31.35
N MET A 108 2.86 4.85 31.60
CA MET A 108 2.96 4.31 32.96
C MET A 108 4.27 4.74 33.64
N PHE A 109 5.39 4.73 32.92
CA PHE A 109 6.66 5.21 33.45
C PHE A 109 6.63 6.69 33.84
N ILE A 110 6.08 7.56 32.99
CA ILE A 110 5.93 9.00 33.27
C ILE A 110 5.02 9.22 34.50
N LEU A 111 3.91 8.48 34.59
CA LEU A 111 2.98 8.55 35.72
C LEU A 111 3.65 8.13 37.03
N ALA A 112 4.48 7.09 37.01
CA ALA A 112 5.25 6.66 38.17
C ALA A 112 6.25 7.74 38.62
N VAL A 113 6.98 8.35 37.67
CA VAL A 113 7.90 9.46 37.97
C VAL A 113 7.16 10.66 38.55
N ALA A 114 6.01 11.04 37.97
CA ALA A 114 5.18 12.14 38.46
C ALA A 114 4.70 11.90 39.90
N THR A 115 4.29 10.65 40.19
CA THR A 115 3.86 10.24 41.53
C THR A 115 5.00 10.36 42.55
N ILE A 116 6.23 9.94 42.21
CA ILE A 116 7.40 10.09 43.08
C ILE A 116 7.72 11.57 43.35
N PHE A 117 7.61 12.44 42.34
CA PHE A 117 7.81 13.88 42.52
C PHE A 117 6.72 14.53 43.38
N ALA A 118 5.47 14.09 43.25
CA ALA A 118 4.37 14.53 44.10
C ALA A 118 4.63 14.20 45.58
N PHE A 119 5.11 13.00 45.87
CA PHE A 119 5.49 12.60 47.24
C PHE A 119 6.67 13.40 47.81
N ARG A 120 7.56 13.92 46.97
CA ARG A 120 8.69 14.78 47.38
C ARG A 120 8.28 16.24 47.63
N GLY A 121 7.02 16.61 47.42
CA GLY A 121 6.49 17.95 47.69
C GLY A 121 6.65 18.95 46.56
N GLU A 122 7.18 18.54 45.41
CA GLU A 122 7.40 19.37 44.22
C GLU A 122 6.10 19.49 43.39
N MET A 123 5.09 20.17 43.92
CA MET A 123 3.74 20.26 43.31
C MET A 123 3.73 20.86 41.90
N LEU A 124 4.62 21.82 41.59
CA LEU A 124 4.70 22.43 40.26
C LEU A 124 5.15 21.41 39.20
N PHE A 125 6.16 20.60 39.52
CA PHE A 125 6.66 19.56 38.62
C PHE A 125 5.68 18.39 38.51
N ALA A 126 5.04 17.99 39.61
CA ALA A 126 4.01 16.95 39.59
C ALA A 126 2.79 17.36 38.75
N GLY A 127 2.29 18.59 38.93
CA GLY A 127 1.13 19.10 38.21
C GLY A 127 1.37 19.21 36.70
N THR A 128 2.55 19.69 36.29
CA THR A 128 2.91 19.79 34.87
C THR A 128 3.04 18.42 34.21
N LEU A 129 3.62 17.42 34.89
CA LEU A 129 3.72 16.06 34.37
C LEU A 129 2.34 15.40 34.21
N ILE A 130 1.46 15.52 35.21
CA ILE A 130 0.12 14.93 35.15
C ILE A 130 -0.73 15.57 34.04
N THR A 131 -0.68 16.90 33.92
CA THR A 131 -1.43 17.61 32.87
C THR A 131 -0.91 17.29 31.48
N LEU A 132 0.41 17.22 31.30
CA LEU A 132 1.02 16.83 30.03
C LEU A 132 0.64 15.40 29.64
N ASP A 133 0.68 14.46 30.59
CA ASP A 133 0.29 13.06 30.36
C ASP A 133 -1.20 12.96 29.94
N LEU A 134 -2.09 13.67 30.65
CA LEU A 134 -3.52 13.68 30.33
C LEU A 134 -3.82 14.27 28.95
N VAL A 135 -3.16 15.39 28.59
CA VAL A 135 -3.29 16.00 27.25
C VAL A 135 -2.75 15.06 26.17
N GLY A 136 -1.62 14.40 26.43
CA GLY A 136 -1.04 13.40 25.53
C GLY A 136 -1.98 12.23 25.27
N LEU A 137 -2.55 11.65 26.34
CA LEU A 137 -3.53 10.56 26.24
C LEU A 137 -4.81 10.99 25.49
N ALA A 138 -5.33 12.19 25.78
CA ALA A 138 -6.49 12.73 25.07
C ALA A 138 -6.23 12.92 23.58
N ALA A 139 -5.06 13.44 23.20
CA ALA A 139 -4.66 13.61 21.80
C ALA A 139 -4.59 12.25 21.09
N VAL A 140 -3.90 11.26 21.68
CA VAL A 140 -3.81 9.90 21.12
C VAL A 140 -5.20 9.28 20.94
N PHE A 141 -6.10 9.45 21.91
CA PHE A 141 -7.47 8.95 21.83
C PHE A 141 -8.28 9.59 20.68
N VAL A 142 -8.17 10.91 20.50
CA VAL A 142 -8.83 11.64 19.39
C VAL A 142 -8.29 11.20 18.03
N ILE A 143 -6.97 11.07 17.89
CA ILE A 143 -6.34 10.58 16.65
C ILE A 143 -6.75 9.13 16.36
N GLY A 144 -6.76 8.27 17.38
CA GLY A 144 -7.22 6.88 17.27
C GLY A 144 -8.69 6.79 16.81
N HIS A 145 -9.57 7.62 17.37
CA HIS A 145 -10.98 7.65 16.99
C HIS A 145 -11.17 8.05 15.51
N LYS A 146 -10.46 9.08 15.04
CA LYS A 146 -10.54 9.52 13.64
C LYS A 146 -10.04 8.46 12.64
N SER A 147 -9.09 7.63 13.04
CA SER A 147 -8.58 6.53 12.19
C SER A 147 -9.59 5.38 11.99
N ASN A 148 -10.58 5.26 12.87
CA ASN A 148 -11.58 4.18 12.81
C ASN A 148 -12.80 4.50 11.94
N ILE A 149 -12.98 5.76 11.50
CA ILE A 149 -14.12 6.22 10.68
C ILE A 149 -13.74 6.32 9.19
N LYS A 150 -12.93 5.40 8.66
CA LYS A 150 -12.59 5.35 7.24
C LYS A 150 -12.66 3.93 6.73
#